data_AF-A0A0P8CTR2-F1
#
_entry.id   AF-A0A0P8CTR2-F1
#
_cell.length_a   1.000
_cell.length_b   1.000
_cell.length_c   1.000
_cell.angle_alpha   90.00
_cell.angle_beta   90.00
_cell.angle_gamma   90.00
#
_symmetry.space_group_name_H-M   'P 1'
#
loop_
_entity.id
_entity.type
_entity.pdbx_description
1 polymer ?
#
loop_
_entity_poly.entity_id
_entity_poly.type
_entity_poly.pdbx_seq_one_letter_code
_entity_poly.pdbx_strand_id
1 'polypeptide(L)'
;PMARIAFEKAGIAKPGVPLVTLHDTYPPQAQAAIRAVAARAGAVLHEGFTDCYQFAGRAAFLRADYTEVALFSALSGQHQALNLCLAISLLMTQSKLAVSEAAIVAGAKAARWPARMQHLGPGPLTVLAPDQPVWLDGGHNPSAGAAIAAHFDGPLHLVIGMIEGKDPRAIIEPLGERIRTLTVVPVPGHDHHPARAFGPAAQAADNVADALLRLPSDDCPILIAGSLYLAGEVLRLNDELPD
;
A
#
# COMPACT_ATOMS: atom_id res chain seq x y z
N PRO A 1 -10.03 17.68 -10.53
CA PRO A 1 -10.27 16.35 -9.90
C PRO A 1 -9.70 16.23 -8.47
N MET A 2 -8.38 16.40 -8.28
CA MET A 2 -7.72 16.18 -6.98
C MET A 2 -8.24 17.07 -5.84
N ALA A 3 -8.49 18.35 -6.09
CA ALA A 3 -9.07 19.26 -5.10
C ALA A 3 -10.44 18.79 -4.58
N ARG A 4 -11.28 18.21 -5.45
CA ARG A 4 -12.59 17.67 -5.08
C ARG A 4 -12.45 16.41 -4.22
N ILE A 5 -11.56 15.50 -4.59
CA ILE A 5 -11.26 14.29 -3.79
C ILE A 5 -10.75 14.69 -2.40
N ALA A 6 -9.84 15.66 -2.35
CA ALA A 6 -9.30 16.18 -1.11
C ALA A 6 -10.38 16.85 -0.24
N PHE A 7 -11.28 17.63 -0.84
CA PHE A 7 -12.45 18.21 -0.17
C PHE A 7 -13.35 17.13 0.45
N GLU A 8 -13.71 16.10 -0.32
CA GLU A 8 -14.57 15.00 0.16
C GLU A 8 -13.89 14.23 1.30
N LYS A 9 -12.59 13.92 1.17
CA LYS A 9 -11.82 13.21 2.21
C LYS A 9 -11.63 14.03 3.47
N ALA A 10 -11.31 15.31 3.36
CA ALA A 10 -11.14 16.22 4.50
C ALA A 10 -12.47 16.48 5.24
N GLY A 11 -13.61 16.12 4.65
CA GLY A 11 -14.93 16.26 5.27
C GLY A 11 -15.11 15.48 6.59
N ILE A 12 -14.19 14.58 6.94
CA ILE A 12 -14.16 13.95 8.27
C ILE A 12 -13.77 14.92 9.40
N ALA A 13 -13.19 16.09 9.06
CA ALA A 13 -12.74 17.10 10.01
C ALA A 13 -13.86 17.51 10.99
N LYS A 14 -13.51 17.66 12.27
CA LYS A 14 -14.43 18.02 13.35
C LYS A 14 -13.92 19.24 14.13
N PRO A 15 -14.82 20.08 14.67
CA PRO A 15 -14.43 21.23 15.49
C PRO A 15 -13.56 20.84 16.68
N GLY A 16 -12.42 21.50 16.83
CA GLY A 16 -11.46 21.29 17.92
C GLY A 16 -10.72 19.95 17.90
N VAL A 17 -10.91 19.11 16.88
CA VAL A 17 -10.25 17.80 16.76
C VAL A 17 -9.01 17.93 15.85
N PRO A 18 -7.86 17.34 16.23
CA PRO A 18 -6.70 17.25 15.35
C PRO A 18 -7.03 16.54 14.04
N LEU A 19 -6.63 17.16 12.92
CA LEU A 19 -6.61 16.54 11.61
C LEU A 19 -5.14 16.45 11.17
N VAL A 20 -4.61 15.25 11.08
CA VAL A 20 -3.20 15.04 10.70
C VAL A 20 -3.13 14.57 9.26
N THR A 21 -2.25 15.19 8.47
CA THR A 21 -2.03 14.83 7.07
C THR A 21 -0.54 14.82 6.74
N LEU A 22 -0.14 14.13 5.68
CA LEU A 22 1.24 14.20 5.19
C LEU A 22 1.51 15.56 4.52
N HIS A 23 2.57 16.27 4.94
CA HIS A 23 3.01 17.51 4.28
C HIS A 23 3.73 17.20 2.96
N ASP A 24 3.64 18.10 1.99
CA ASP A 24 4.38 18.06 0.71
C ASP A 24 4.29 16.78 -0.14
N THR A 25 3.32 15.90 0.16
CA THR A 25 3.03 14.70 -0.63
C THR A 25 1.88 14.89 -1.61
N TYR A 26 1.01 15.87 -1.36
CA TYR A 26 -0.18 16.10 -2.19
C TYR A 26 0.03 17.25 -3.17
N PRO A 27 -0.62 17.22 -4.35
CA PRO A 27 -0.65 18.36 -5.26
C PRO A 27 -1.15 19.64 -4.56
N PRO A 28 -0.65 20.84 -4.92
CA PRO A 28 -0.99 22.09 -4.22
C PRO A 28 -2.50 22.34 -4.10
N GLN A 29 -3.27 22.02 -5.13
CA GLN A 29 -4.73 22.16 -5.14
C GLN A 29 -5.45 21.21 -4.16
N ALA A 30 -4.87 20.05 -3.85
CA ALA A 30 -5.40 19.13 -2.85
C ALA A 30 -5.09 19.64 -1.44
N GLN A 31 -3.86 20.12 -1.20
CA GLN A 31 -3.47 20.73 0.08
C GLN A 31 -4.33 21.95 0.41
N ALA A 32 -4.54 22.84 -0.56
CA ALA A 32 -5.40 24.02 -0.38
C ALA A 32 -6.84 23.65 0.00
N ALA A 33 -7.40 22.59 -0.61
CA ALA A 33 -8.73 22.10 -0.28
C ALA A 33 -8.80 21.53 1.15
N ILE A 34 -7.78 20.75 1.57
CA ILE A 34 -7.68 20.24 2.95
C ILE A 34 -7.65 21.40 3.96
N ARG A 35 -6.76 22.38 3.75
CA ARG A 35 -6.65 23.58 4.60
C ARG A 35 -7.98 24.33 4.71
N ALA A 36 -8.66 24.54 3.58
CA ALA A 36 -9.95 25.23 3.55
C ALA A 36 -11.04 24.47 4.33
N VAL A 37 -11.12 23.14 4.17
CA VAL A 37 -12.09 22.32 4.91
C VAL A 37 -11.78 22.29 6.40
N ALA A 38 -10.52 22.12 6.78
CA ALA A 38 -10.10 22.11 8.18
C ALA A 38 -10.42 23.44 8.88
N ALA A 39 -10.07 24.57 8.25
CA ALA A 39 -10.38 25.91 8.75
C ALA A 39 -11.89 26.13 8.91
N ARG A 40 -12.68 25.77 7.89
CA ARG A 40 -14.15 25.89 7.95
C ARG A 40 -14.77 25.01 9.04
N ALA A 41 -14.23 23.81 9.23
CA ALA A 41 -14.70 22.89 10.26
C ALA A 41 -14.22 23.26 11.68
N GLY A 42 -13.28 24.21 11.81
CA GLY A 42 -12.63 24.52 13.08
C GLY A 42 -11.74 23.39 13.59
N ALA A 43 -11.22 22.53 12.71
CA ALA A 43 -10.29 21.46 13.07
C ALA A 43 -8.87 22.00 13.23
N VAL A 44 -8.07 21.36 14.08
CA VAL A 44 -6.65 21.71 14.27
C VAL A 44 -5.84 20.93 13.25
N LEU A 45 -5.46 21.58 12.14
CA LEU A 45 -4.71 20.92 11.07
C LEU A 45 -3.22 20.82 11.43
N HIS A 46 -2.71 19.59 11.41
CA HIS A 46 -1.28 19.29 11.47
C HIS A 46 -0.84 18.78 10.10
N GLU A 47 -0.04 19.58 9.39
CA GLU A 47 0.53 19.21 8.11
C GLU A 47 1.95 18.72 8.31
N GLY A 48 2.16 17.43 8.07
CA GLY A 48 3.47 16.81 8.19
C GLY A 48 3.67 16.17 9.55
N PHE A 49 4.90 15.73 9.73
CA PHE A 49 5.31 15.08 10.96
C PHE A 49 5.82 16.15 11.91
N THR A 50 5.25 16.22 13.10
CA THR A 50 5.75 17.13 14.13
C THR A 50 7.10 16.63 14.67
N ASP A 51 7.23 15.31 14.84
CA ASP A 51 8.35 14.67 15.53
C ASP A 51 8.78 13.34 14.89
N CYS A 52 8.56 13.14 13.58
CA CYS A 52 8.99 11.94 12.87
C CYS A 52 9.52 12.29 11.49
N TYR A 53 10.50 11.56 10.98
CA TYR A 53 10.94 11.74 9.60
C TYR A 53 11.39 10.43 8.98
N GLN A 54 11.39 10.40 7.65
CA GLN A 54 11.90 9.26 6.88
C GLN A 54 13.37 9.47 6.52
N PHE A 55 14.18 8.42 6.64
CA PHE A 55 15.51 8.36 6.05
C PHE A 55 15.80 6.94 5.53
N ALA A 56 16.27 6.80 4.29
CA ALA A 56 16.66 5.51 3.70
C ALA A 56 15.63 4.37 3.91
N GLY A 57 14.33 4.65 3.74
CA GLY A 57 13.25 3.67 3.93
C GLY A 57 12.93 3.31 5.38
N ARG A 58 13.52 4.03 6.35
CA ARG A 58 13.26 3.92 7.79
C ARG A 58 12.55 5.17 8.29
N ALA A 59 11.93 5.06 9.46
CA ALA A 59 11.41 6.19 10.19
C ALA A 59 12.31 6.49 11.40
N ALA A 60 12.43 7.74 11.79
CA ALA A 60 13.01 8.16 13.06
C ALA A 60 11.99 9.03 13.79
N PHE A 61 11.82 8.79 15.08
CA PHE A 61 11.05 9.62 15.98
C PHE A 61 12.00 10.52 16.78
N LEU A 62 11.66 11.80 16.90
CA LEU A 62 12.41 12.78 17.68
C LEU A 62 11.75 12.96 19.05
N ARG A 63 12.48 12.69 20.12
CA ARG A 63 12.01 12.93 21.49
C ARG A 63 12.02 14.42 21.81
N ALA A 64 11.33 14.79 22.90
CA ALA A 64 11.31 16.16 23.42
C ALA A 64 12.71 16.68 23.83
N ASP A 65 13.65 15.79 24.13
CA ASP A 65 15.05 16.12 24.42
C ASP A 65 15.94 16.15 23.16
N TYR A 66 15.34 16.11 21.98
CA TYR A 66 15.99 16.06 20.67
C TYR A 66 16.82 14.79 20.41
N THR A 67 16.64 13.73 21.20
CA THR A 67 17.24 12.42 20.89
C THR A 67 16.40 11.66 19.86
N GLU A 68 17.08 10.93 18.98
CA GLU A 68 16.43 10.17 17.91
C GLU A 68 16.23 8.72 18.29
N VAL A 69 15.04 8.21 18.00
CA VAL A 69 14.68 6.80 18.13
C VAL A 69 14.44 6.26 16.74
N ALA A 70 15.37 5.44 16.25
CA ALA A 70 15.19 4.75 14.99
C ALA A 70 14.05 3.73 15.08
N LEU A 71 13.11 3.82 14.14
CA LEU A 71 11.95 2.95 14.05
C LEU A 71 12.01 2.13 12.77
N PHE A 72 11.74 0.84 12.93
CA PHE A 72 11.65 -0.11 11.84
C PHE A 72 10.19 -0.48 11.64
N SER A 73 9.67 -0.19 10.45
CA SER A 73 8.37 -0.72 10.03
C SER A 73 8.50 -2.23 9.85
N ALA A 74 7.58 -2.99 10.45
CA ALA A 74 7.42 -4.41 10.16
C ALA A 74 6.87 -4.67 8.74
N LEU A 75 6.25 -3.65 8.12
CA LEU A 75 5.67 -3.72 6.78
C LEU A 75 6.71 -3.38 5.73
N SER A 76 6.74 -4.17 4.67
CA SER A 76 7.60 -4.00 3.50
C SER A 76 7.19 -2.81 2.64
N GLY A 77 8.19 -2.15 2.03
CA GLY A 77 8.01 -1.03 1.13
C GLY A 77 8.41 0.31 1.74
N GLN A 78 9.13 1.12 0.96
CA GLN A 78 9.71 2.39 1.44
C GLN A 78 8.65 3.39 1.93
N HIS A 79 7.46 3.37 1.31
CA HIS A 79 6.33 4.21 1.68
C HIS A 79 5.77 3.91 3.09
N GLN A 80 6.06 2.73 3.65
CA GLN A 80 5.59 2.38 5.00
C GLN A 80 6.26 3.20 6.09
N ALA A 81 7.46 3.76 5.85
CA ALA A 81 8.06 4.73 6.76
C ALA A 81 7.21 6.00 6.89
N LEU A 82 6.65 6.51 5.77
CA LEU A 82 5.73 7.65 5.79
C LEU A 82 4.43 7.30 6.52
N ASN A 83 3.86 6.12 6.25
CA ASN A 83 2.66 5.65 6.94
C ASN A 83 2.89 5.52 8.45
N LEU A 84 4.04 5.00 8.86
CA LEU A 84 4.43 4.89 10.26
C LEU A 84 4.56 6.27 10.92
N CYS A 85 5.25 7.22 10.27
CA CYS A 85 5.36 8.57 10.80
C CYS A 85 3.99 9.29 10.87
N LEU A 86 3.08 9.04 9.94
CA LEU A 86 1.71 9.55 10.00
C LEU A 86 0.94 8.96 11.19
N ALA A 87 1.04 7.65 11.39
CA ALA A 87 0.41 6.96 12.52
C ALA A 87 0.94 7.48 13.87
N ILE A 88 2.24 7.71 13.98
CA ILE A 88 2.86 8.28 15.18
C ILE A 88 2.37 9.71 15.41
N SER A 89 2.34 10.52 14.35
CA SER A 89 1.87 11.90 14.45
C SER A 89 0.39 11.97 14.89
N LEU A 90 -0.45 11.03 14.45
CA LEU A 90 -1.82 10.87 14.96
C LEU A 90 -1.86 10.54 16.45
N LEU A 91 -1.01 9.61 16.93
CA LEU A 91 -0.96 9.22 18.34
C LEU A 91 -0.41 10.34 19.24
N MET A 92 0.52 11.16 18.74
CA MET A 92 1.16 12.24 19.51
C MET A 92 0.34 13.53 19.55
N THR A 93 -0.50 13.79 18.55
CA THR A 93 -1.34 15.01 18.49
C THR A 93 -2.63 14.91 19.30
N GLN A 94 -3.04 13.70 19.69
CA GLN A 94 -4.24 13.46 20.48
C GLN A 94 -3.95 13.36 21.98
N SER A 95 -4.96 13.64 22.83
CA SER A 95 -4.85 13.60 24.30
C SER A 95 -5.79 12.59 24.97
N LYS A 96 -6.48 11.76 24.19
CA LYS A 96 -7.46 10.77 24.65
C LYS A 96 -6.83 9.48 25.15
N LEU A 97 -5.67 9.11 24.61
CA LEU A 97 -4.94 7.89 24.93
C LEU A 97 -3.53 8.26 25.38
N ALA A 98 -3.13 7.76 26.55
CA ALA A 98 -1.73 7.80 26.97
C ALA A 98 -0.97 6.72 26.19
N VAL A 99 -0.04 7.13 25.34
CA VAL A 99 0.79 6.22 24.53
C VAL A 99 2.23 6.43 24.96
N SER A 100 2.86 5.39 25.51
CA SER A 100 4.27 5.44 25.84
C SER A 100 5.12 5.25 24.59
N GLU A 101 6.34 5.78 24.59
CA GLU A 101 7.30 5.53 23.52
C GLU A 101 7.57 4.03 23.33
N ALA A 102 7.69 3.28 24.42
CA ALA A 102 7.86 1.83 24.35
C ALA A 102 6.71 1.15 23.60
N ALA A 103 5.47 1.64 23.75
CA ALA A 103 4.31 1.15 23.00
C ALA A 103 4.40 1.54 21.51
N ILE A 104 4.89 2.72 21.17
CA ILE A 104 5.13 3.14 19.77
C ILE A 104 6.17 2.21 19.11
N VAL A 105 7.31 1.99 19.76
CA VAL A 105 8.38 1.12 19.25
C VAL A 105 7.89 -0.32 19.09
N ALA A 106 7.15 -0.84 20.08
CA ALA A 106 6.56 -2.17 20.02
C ALA A 106 5.53 -2.28 18.88
N GLY A 107 4.64 -1.29 18.76
CA GLY A 107 3.62 -1.23 17.71
C GLY A 107 4.20 -1.19 16.31
N ALA A 108 5.26 -0.39 16.08
CA ALA A 108 5.94 -0.32 14.79
C ALA A 108 6.50 -1.68 14.34
N LYS A 109 7.02 -2.47 15.29
CA LYS A 109 7.58 -3.82 15.05
C LYS A 109 6.52 -4.93 14.96
N ALA A 110 5.36 -4.72 15.58
CA ALA A 110 4.28 -5.72 15.62
C ALA A 110 3.19 -5.48 14.56
N ALA A 111 3.21 -4.33 13.87
CA ALA A 111 2.23 -3.97 12.87
C ALA A 111 2.12 -5.04 11.78
N ARG A 112 0.91 -5.58 11.60
CA ARG A 112 0.56 -6.47 10.50
C ARG A 112 -0.51 -5.80 9.67
N TRP A 113 -0.30 -5.77 8.35
CA TRP A 113 -1.28 -5.25 7.42
C TRP A 113 -1.38 -6.19 6.22
N PRO A 114 -2.36 -7.11 6.23
CA PRO A 114 -2.52 -8.09 5.17
C PRO A 114 -2.64 -7.43 3.80
N ALA A 115 -2.03 -8.07 2.79
CA ALA A 115 -2.03 -7.61 1.40
C ALA A 115 -1.47 -6.20 1.17
N ARG A 116 -0.41 -5.82 1.91
CA ARG A 116 0.39 -4.60 1.70
C ARG A 116 1.86 -4.95 1.49
N MET A 117 2.24 -5.17 0.24
CA MET A 117 3.54 -5.72 -0.15
C MET A 117 3.93 -6.91 0.75
N GLN A 118 2.97 -7.80 0.99
CA GLN A 118 3.13 -8.95 1.86
C GLN A 118 3.88 -10.04 1.11
N HIS A 119 4.98 -10.52 1.67
CA HIS A 119 5.60 -11.75 1.22
C HIS A 119 4.77 -12.93 1.76
N LEU A 120 4.21 -13.74 0.88
CA LEU A 120 3.42 -14.90 1.27
C LEU A 120 4.32 -15.98 1.87
N GLY A 121 3.81 -16.65 2.90
CA GLY A 121 4.43 -17.81 3.50
C GLY A 121 4.21 -19.09 2.69
N PRO A 122 4.82 -20.21 3.12
CA PRO A 122 4.54 -21.52 2.56
C PRO A 122 3.05 -21.87 2.68
N GLY A 123 2.42 -22.25 1.57
CA GLY A 123 1.00 -22.58 1.52
C GLY A 123 0.58 -23.15 0.16
N PRO A 124 -0.72 -23.49 -0.01
CA PRO A 124 -1.22 -24.14 -1.22
C PRO A 124 -0.98 -23.37 -2.53
N LEU A 125 -0.84 -22.04 -2.49
CA LEU A 125 -0.49 -21.26 -3.69
C LEU A 125 1.02 -21.17 -3.90
N THR A 126 1.80 -20.89 -2.85
CA THR A 126 3.25 -20.70 -2.99
C THR A 126 3.99 -21.99 -3.35
N VAL A 127 3.44 -23.17 -3.02
CA VAL A 127 3.99 -24.47 -3.46
C VAL A 127 3.90 -24.68 -4.98
N LEU A 128 3.04 -23.93 -5.68
CA LEU A 128 2.92 -24.00 -7.15
C LEU A 128 4.07 -23.27 -7.86
N ALA A 129 4.83 -22.43 -7.14
CA ALA A 129 5.98 -21.70 -7.63
C ALA A 129 7.14 -21.76 -6.61
N PRO A 130 7.70 -22.96 -6.35
CA PRO A 130 8.56 -23.20 -5.17
C PRO A 130 9.89 -22.45 -5.18
N ASP A 131 10.38 -22.05 -6.36
CA ASP A 131 11.67 -21.37 -6.53
C ASP A 131 11.53 -19.84 -6.57
N GLN A 132 10.31 -19.30 -6.45
CA GLN A 132 10.01 -17.89 -6.67
C GLN A 132 9.34 -17.27 -5.42
N PRO A 133 9.85 -16.14 -4.91
CA PRO A 133 9.16 -15.43 -3.84
C PRO A 133 7.84 -14.83 -4.36
N VAL A 134 6.74 -15.09 -3.64
CA VAL A 134 5.40 -14.60 -4.01
C VAL A 134 5.01 -13.43 -3.12
N TRP A 135 4.78 -12.28 -3.76
CA TRP A 135 4.36 -11.03 -3.14
C TRP A 135 2.89 -10.74 -3.42
N LEU A 136 2.21 -10.15 -2.44
CA LEU A 136 0.80 -9.80 -2.52
C LEU A 136 0.56 -8.32 -2.14
N ASP A 137 -0.12 -7.58 -3.02
CA ASP A 137 -0.57 -6.21 -2.72
C ASP A 137 -1.98 -5.91 -3.28
N GLY A 138 -2.90 -5.45 -2.43
CA GLY A 138 -4.26 -5.10 -2.84
C GLY A 138 -4.41 -3.72 -3.51
N GLY A 139 -3.31 -3.02 -3.74
CA GLY A 139 -3.22 -1.72 -4.36
C GLY A 139 -3.64 -1.71 -5.82
N HIS A 140 -4.31 -0.63 -6.22
CA HIS A 140 -4.95 -0.52 -7.54
C HIS A 140 -5.00 0.92 -8.05
N ASN A 141 -4.20 1.81 -7.46
CA ASN A 141 -4.18 3.23 -7.79
C ASN A 141 -2.74 3.66 -8.12
N PRO A 142 -2.54 4.82 -8.76
CA PRO A 142 -1.21 5.24 -9.20
C PRO A 142 -0.18 5.35 -8.06
N SER A 143 -0.60 5.75 -6.86
CA SER A 143 0.28 5.80 -5.69
C SER A 143 0.72 4.41 -5.25
N ALA A 144 -0.16 3.41 -5.32
CA ALA A 144 0.18 2.02 -5.05
C ALA A 144 1.12 1.47 -6.11
N GLY A 145 0.86 1.73 -7.40
CA GLY A 145 1.76 1.30 -8.47
C GLY A 145 3.16 1.87 -8.33
N ALA A 146 3.29 3.16 -8.01
CA ALA A 146 4.59 3.77 -7.72
C ALA A 146 5.29 3.13 -6.50
N ALA A 147 4.55 2.87 -5.42
CA ALA A 147 5.07 2.23 -4.22
C ALA A 147 5.53 0.77 -4.45
N ILE A 148 4.76 0.01 -5.21
CA ILE A 148 5.09 -1.36 -5.65
C ILE A 148 6.33 -1.33 -6.53
N ALA A 149 6.36 -0.45 -7.54
CA ALA A 149 7.47 -0.33 -8.48
C ALA A 149 8.79 0.10 -7.81
N ALA A 150 8.72 0.86 -6.72
CA ALA A 150 9.89 1.23 -5.92
C ALA A 150 10.43 0.08 -5.03
N HIS A 151 9.71 -1.05 -4.93
CA HIS A 151 10.16 -2.22 -4.17
C HIS A 151 11.00 -3.19 -5.01
N PHE A 152 10.76 -3.27 -6.32
CA PHE A 152 11.41 -4.24 -7.20
C PHE A 152 12.47 -3.57 -8.07
N ASP A 153 13.73 -3.96 -7.94
CA ASP A 153 14.81 -3.42 -8.79
C ASP A 153 14.97 -4.16 -10.13
N GLY A 154 14.44 -5.39 -10.22
CA GLY A 154 14.63 -6.30 -11.35
C GLY A 154 13.33 -6.80 -11.99
N PRO A 155 13.43 -7.76 -12.93
CA PRO A 155 12.28 -8.35 -13.59
C PRO A 155 11.38 -9.12 -12.61
N LEU A 156 10.09 -9.20 -12.91
CA LEU A 156 9.08 -9.91 -12.12
C LEU A 156 7.97 -10.48 -13.01
N HIS A 157 7.26 -11.48 -12.51
CA HIS A 157 6.00 -11.97 -13.10
C HIS A 157 4.81 -11.30 -12.42
N LEU A 158 3.93 -10.68 -13.20
CA LEU A 158 2.75 -9.99 -12.68
C LEU A 158 1.49 -10.84 -12.90
N VAL A 159 0.88 -11.28 -11.80
CA VAL A 159 -0.48 -11.82 -11.78
C VAL A 159 -1.42 -10.72 -11.29
N ILE A 160 -2.38 -10.30 -12.10
CA ILE A 160 -3.19 -9.12 -11.78
C ILE A 160 -4.68 -9.35 -12.01
N GLY A 161 -5.49 -8.97 -11.03
CA GLY A 161 -6.94 -8.89 -11.18
C GLY A 161 -7.40 -7.53 -10.71
N MET A 162 -8.04 -6.77 -11.61
CA MET A 162 -8.45 -5.39 -11.33
C MET A 162 -9.92 -5.19 -11.68
N ILE A 163 -10.67 -4.60 -10.76
CA ILE A 163 -12.08 -4.25 -10.96
C ILE A 163 -12.23 -3.19 -12.07
N GLU A 164 -13.32 -3.23 -12.85
CA GLU A 164 -13.50 -2.42 -14.07
C GLU A 164 -13.42 -0.89 -13.81
N GLY A 165 -13.80 -0.44 -12.61
CA GLY A 165 -13.75 0.98 -12.22
C GLY A 165 -12.34 1.54 -11.92
N LYS A 166 -11.27 0.75 -12.11
CA LYS A 166 -9.87 1.18 -11.88
C LYS A 166 -9.10 1.20 -13.19
N ASP A 167 -8.02 1.98 -13.23
CA ASP A 167 -7.16 2.11 -14.40
C ASP A 167 -6.05 1.03 -14.37
N PRO A 168 -6.05 0.05 -15.28
CA PRO A 168 -5.01 -0.99 -15.35
C PRO A 168 -3.59 -0.43 -15.39
N ARG A 169 -3.40 0.71 -16.08
CA ARG A 169 -2.11 1.37 -16.25
C ARG A 169 -1.49 1.82 -14.93
N ALA A 170 -2.33 2.06 -13.92
CA ALA A 170 -1.89 2.51 -12.60
C ALA A 170 -0.88 1.57 -11.95
N ILE A 171 -0.89 0.27 -12.27
CA ILE A 171 0.08 -0.71 -11.78
C ILE A 171 1.10 -1.09 -12.85
N ILE A 172 0.68 -1.22 -14.11
CA ILE A 172 1.55 -1.70 -15.20
C ILE A 172 2.62 -0.67 -15.57
N GLU A 173 2.25 0.61 -15.74
CA GLU A 173 3.17 1.64 -16.24
C GLU A 173 4.36 1.87 -15.31
N PRO A 174 4.20 1.97 -13.97
CA PRO A 174 5.34 2.13 -13.07
C PRO A 174 6.30 0.94 -13.08
N LEU A 175 5.80 -0.28 -13.32
CA LEU A 175 6.62 -1.48 -13.41
C LEU A 175 7.35 -1.58 -14.76
N GLY A 176 6.66 -1.22 -15.86
CA GLY A 176 7.23 -1.09 -17.19
C GLY A 176 7.89 -2.38 -17.69
N GLU A 177 9.10 -2.25 -18.25
CA GLU A 177 9.87 -3.35 -18.83
C GLU A 177 10.31 -4.43 -17.82
N ARG A 178 10.16 -4.16 -16.52
CA ARG A 178 10.39 -5.18 -15.48
C ARG A 178 9.33 -6.28 -15.50
N ILE A 179 8.17 -6.07 -16.12
CA ILE A 179 7.14 -7.11 -16.21
C ILE A 179 7.57 -8.12 -17.29
N ARG A 180 8.07 -9.28 -16.84
CA ARG A 180 8.49 -10.39 -17.71
C ARG A 180 7.31 -11.16 -18.27
N THR A 181 6.31 -11.42 -17.43
CA THR A 181 5.02 -11.98 -17.84
C THR A 181 3.89 -11.18 -17.18
N LEU A 182 2.77 -11.06 -17.89
CA LEU A 182 1.57 -10.40 -17.39
C LEU A 182 0.38 -11.34 -17.58
N THR A 183 -0.11 -11.88 -16.48
CA THR A 183 -1.26 -12.79 -16.45
C THR A 183 -2.40 -12.13 -15.70
N VAL A 184 -3.54 -12.02 -16.37
CA VAL A 184 -4.76 -11.40 -15.83
C VAL A 184 -5.70 -12.50 -15.35
N VAL A 185 -6.16 -12.36 -14.11
CA VAL A 185 -7.06 -13.30 -13.45
C VAL A 185 -8.38 -12.62 -13.06
N PRO A 186 -9.49 -13.37 -12.96
CA PRO A 186 -10.74 -12.84 -12.45
C PRO A 186 -10.63 -12.27 -11.04
N VAL A 187 -11.50 -11.33 -10.72
CA VAL A 187 -11.73 -10.86 -9.35
C VAL A 187 -13.04 -11.50 -8.85
N PRO A 188 -13.01 -12.48 -7.94
CA PRO A 188 -14.21 -13.20 -7.52
C PRO A 188 -15.32 -12.26 -7.01
N GLY A 189 -16.54 -12.47 -7.50
CA GLY A 189 -17.72 -11.70 -7.11
C GLY A 189 -17.81 -10.28 -7.70
N HIS A 190 -16.90 -9.88 -8.59
CA HIS A 190 -16.84 -8.52 -9.11
C HIS A 190 -16.57 -8.44 -10.62
N ASP A 191 -17.16 -7.43 -11.25
CA ASP A 191 -16.82 -7.02 -12.62
C ASP A 191 -15.35 -6.57 -12.66
N HIS A 192 -14.62 -7.06 -13.65
CA HIS A 192 -13.17 -6.88 -13.74
C HIS A 192 -12.72 -6.70 -15.18
N HIS A 193 -11.55 -6.08 -15.30
CA HIS A 193 -10.92 -5.87 -16.59
C HIS A 193 -10.48 -7.19 -17.23
N PRO A 194 -10.76 -7.41 -18.52
CA PRO A 194 -10.23 -8.54 -19.27
C PRO A 194 -8.76 -8.33 -19.62
N ALA A 195 -8.03 -9.41 -19.95
CA ALA A 195 -6.61 -9.35 -20.29
C ALA A 195 -6.25 -8.25 -21.32
N ARG A 196 -7.04 -8.11 -22.39
CA ARG A 196 -6.86 -7.09 -23.43
C ARG A 196 -6.78 -5.64 -22.91
N ALA A 197 -7.34 -5.33 -21.73
CA ALA A 197 -7.27 -4.01 -21.13
C ALA A 197 -5.89 -3.68 -20.53
N PHE A 198 -5.05 -4.70 -20.32
CA PHE A 198 -3.69 -4.60 -19.76
C PHE A 198 -2.61 -4.55 -20.86
N GLY A 199 -3.01 -4.58 -22.13
CA GLY A 199 -2.11 -4.51 -23.29
C GLY A 199 -1.98 -5.84 -24.04
N PRO A 200 -1.30 -5.84 -25.20
CA PRO A 200 -1.25 -6.99 -26.12
C PRO A 200 -0.45 -8.18 -25.59
N ALA A 201 0.46 -7.98 -24.64
CA ALA A 201 1.26 -9.04 -24.02
C ALA A 201 0.52 -9.74 -22.86
N ALA A 202 -0.63 -9.21 -22.44
CA ALA A 202 -1.43 -9.73 -21.34
C ALA A 202 -2.08 -11.07 -21.71
N GLN A 203 -1.86 -12.09 -20.89
CA GLN A 203 -2.52 -13.38 -21.02
C GLN A 203 -3.65 -13.51 -20.00
N ALA A 204 -4.68 -14.31 -20.29
CA ALA A 204 -5.74 -14.62 -19.33
C ALA A 204 -5.49 -16.00 -18.69
N ALA A 205 -5.82 -16.12 -17.41
CA ALA A 205 -5.88 -17.39 -16.68
C ALA A 205 -7.21 -17.48 -15.92
N ASP A 206 -7.67 -18.69 -15.64
CA ASP A 206 -9.00 -18.91 -15.06
C ASP A 206 -9.05 -18.53 -13.57
N ASN A 207 -7.91 -18.61 -12.89
CA ASN A 207 -7.73 -18.25 -11.49
C ASN A 207 -6.23 -18.07 -11.16
N VAL A 208 -5.94 -17.70 -9.91
CA VAL A 208 -4.55 -17.48 -9.44
C VAL A 208 -3.70 -18.75 -9.52
N ALA A 209 -4.22 -19.92 -9.14
CA ALA A 209 -3.44 -21.16 -9.17
C ALA A 209 -3.06 -21.56 -10.61
N ASP A 210 -4.01 -21.44 -11.54
CA ASP A 210 -3.77 -21.63 -12.97
C ASP A 210 -2.76 -20.61 -13.53
N ALA A 211 -2.84 -19.35 -13.09
CA ALA A 211 -1.85 -18.34 -13.45
C ALA A 211 -0.44 -18.72 -12.97
N LEU A 212 -0.29 -19.16 -11.73
CA LEU A 212 0.99 -19.57 -11.14
C LEU A 212 1.59 -20.78 -11.86
N LEU A 213 0.78 -21.80 -12.16
CA LEU A 213 1.21 -23.01 -12.87
C LEU A 213 1.71 -22.74 -14.31
N ARG A 214 1.30 -21.62 -14.93
CA ARG A 214 1.71 -21.23 -16.29
C ARG A 214 2.97 -20.37 -16.31
N LEU A 215 3.45 -19.91 -15.16
CA LEU A 215 4.64 -19.08 -15.10
C LEU A 215 5.89 -19.87 -15.51
N PRO A 216 6.87 -19.23 -16.16
CA PRO A 216 8.17 -19.83 -16.37
C PRO A 216 8.83 -20.19 -15.04
N SER A 217 9.41 -21.39 -14.96
CA SER A 217 10.29 -21.77 -13.86
C SER A 217 11.61 -21.00 -14.00
N ASP A 218 11.72 -19.91 -13.27
CA ASP A 218 12.90 -19.07 -13.12
C ASP A 218 12.98 -18.52 -11.68
N ASP A 219 13.91 -17.62 -11.41
CA ASP A 219 14.14 -17.00 -10.10
C ASP A 219 13.44 -15.63 -9.95
N CYS A 220 12.63 -15.21 -10.93
CA CYS A 220 11.98 -13.92 -10.88
C CYS A 220 10.86 -13.92 -9.82
N PRO A 221 10.76 -12.86 -8.98
CA PRO A 221 9.67 -12.73 -8.03
C PRO A 221 8.31 -12.69 -8.74
N ILE A 222 7.28 -13.21 -8.07
CA ILE A 222 5.90 -13.15 -8.51
C ILE A 222 5.19 -12.06 -7.70
N LEU A 223 4.49 -11.16 -8.38
CA LEU A 223 3.62 -10.18 -7.75
C LEU A 223 2.17 -10.48 -8.10
N ILE A 224 1.34 -10.74 -7.09
CA ILE A 224 -0.10 -10.80 -7.22
C ILE A 224 -0.69 -9.46 -6.76
N ALA A 225 -1.40 -8.74 -7.64
CA ALA A 225 -1.87 -7.40 -7.34
C ALA A 225 -3.20 -6.99 -8.01
N GLY A 226 -3.65 -5.75 -7.74
CA GLY A 226 -4.69 -5.08 -8.53
C GLY A 226 -6.05 -4.93 -7.83
N SER A 227 -6.30 -5.62 -6.71
CA SER A 227 -7.54 -5.49 -5.95
C SER A 227 -7.41 -6.08 -4.55
N LEU A 228 -8.01 -5.43 -3.55
CA LEU A 228 -8.15 -6.01 -2.20
C LEU A 228 -9.09 -7.23 -2.19
N TYR A 229 -10.05 -7.31 -3.13
CA TYR A 229 -10.92 -8.47 -3.26
C TYR A 229 -10.17 -9.70 -3.75
N LEU A 230 -9.32 -9.53 -4.78
CA LEU A 230 -8.41 -10.58 -5.21
C LEU A 230 -7.45 -10.95 -4.09
N ALA A 231 -6.88 -9.96 -3.39
CA ALA A 231 -5.93 -10.23 -2.33
C ALA A 231 -6.53 -11.00 -1.15
N GLY A 232 -7.77 -10.69 -0.77
CA GLY A 232 -8.50 -11.49 0.23
C GLY A 232 -8.67 -12.95 -0.20
N GLU A 233 -8.98 -13.19 -1.47
CA GLU A 233 -9.06 -14.55 -2.01
C GLU A 233 -7.71 -15.26 -2.03
N VAL A 234 -6.62 -14.57 -2.40
CA VAL A 234 -5.27 -15.13 -2.38
C VAL A 234 -4.86 -15.53 -0.97
N LEU A 235 -5.12 -14.68 0.03
CA LEU A 235 -4.87 -15.01 1.43
C LEU A 235 -5.69 -16.23 1.88
N ARG A 236 -6.95 -16.32 1.47
CA ARG A 236 -7.81 -17.48 1.75
C ARG A 236 -7.26 -18.76 1.11
N LEU A 237 -6.82 -18.68 -0.15
CA LEU A 237 -6.30 -19.82 -0.90
C LEU A 237 -4.90 -20.26 -0.44
N ASN A 238 -4.12 -19.37 0.18
CA ASN A 238 -2.79 -19.67 0.72
C ASN A 238 -2.80 -20.01 2.23
N ASP A 239 -3.97 -20.14 2.86
CA ASP A 239 -4.13 -20.36 4.31
C ASP A 239 -3.51 -19.25 5.20
N GLU A 240 -3.56 -18.00 4.73
CA GLU A 240 -3.05 -16.80 5.42
C GLU A 240 -4.16 -15.76 5.70
N LEU A 241 -5.36 -16.22 6.08
CA LEU A 241 -6.42 -15.31 6.50
C LEU A 241 -5.96 -14.44 7.70
N PRO A 242 -6.31 -13.14 7.72
CA PRO A 242 -6.03 -12.28 8.87
C PRO A 242 -6.72 -12.79 10.15
N ASP A 243 -6.08 -12.56 11.30
CA ASP A 243 -6.63 -12.81 12.65
C ASP A 243 -7.91 -12.00 12.94
#